data_AF-A0A259CGD9-F1
#
_entry.id   AF-A0A259CGD9-F1
#
_cell.length_a   1.000
_cell.length_b   1.000
_cell.length_c   1.000
_cell.angle_alpha   90.00
_cell.angle_beta   90.00
_cell.angle_gamma   90.00
#
_symmetry.space_group_name_H-M   'P 1'
#
loop_
_entity.id
_entity.type
_entity.pdbx_description
1 polymer ?
#
loop_
_entity_poly.entity_id
_entity_poly.type
_entity_poly.pdbx_seq_one_letter_code
_entity_poly.pdbx_strand_id
1 'polypeptide(L)'
;PRQRGITLVHEAKARGMKVAFASDNTRDPFYAYGDLDMVEVLREATRIAHLDHSGDDWVQSVLATPAQMCGFASPSLAHGAPADLVIFRARTWGELFARPQADRIVLRAGRQIDRTLPDYAELDDLMRTA
;
A
#
# COMPACT_ATOMS: atom_id res chain seq x y z
N PRO A 1 -15.90 -4.70 -10.71
CA PRO A 1 -16.14 -6.15 -10.94
C PRO A 1 -17.09 -6.70 -9.86
N ARG A 2 -18.06 -7.56 -10.21
CA ARG A 2 -19.16 -7.92 -9.29
C ARG A 2 -18.99 -9.22 -8.50
N GLN A 3 -18.22 -10.18 -9.01
CA GLN A 3 -18.14 -11.55 -8.46
C GLN A 3 -16.77 -11.87 -7.82
N ARG A 4 -15.93 -10.87 -7.58
CA ARG A 4 -14.57 -11.06 -7.03
C ARG A 4 -14.50 -11.04 -5.50
N GLY A 5 -15.64 -10.95 -4.81
CA GLY A 5 -15.71 -10.96 -3.35
C GLY A 5 -15.30 -9.64 -2.67
N ILE A 6 -15.01 -8.59 -3.44
CA ILE A 6 -14.76 -7.24 -2.93
C ILE A 6 -16.00 -6.36 -3.07
N THR A 7 -16.06 -5.26 -2.32
CA THR A 7 -17.17 -4.29 -2.37
C THR A 7 -17.22 -3.49 -3.68
N LEU A 8 -18.31 -2.72 -3.86
CA LEU A 8 -18.61 -1.91 -5.05
C LEU A 8 -17.83 -0.57 -5.05
N VAL A 9 -16.50 -0.65 -5.15
CA VAL A 9 -15.61 0.52 -5.01
C VAL A 9 -15.79 1.57 -6.09
N HIS A 10 -16.07 1.17 -7.33
CA HIS A 10 -16.31 2.11 -8.44
C HIS A 10 -17.62 2.86 -8.23
N GLU A 11 -18.68 2.16 -7.81
CA GLU A 11 -19.99 2.73 -7.55
C GLU A 11 -20.00 3.64 -6.32
N ALA A 12 -19.21 3.30 -5.28
CA ALA A 12 -19.00 4.14 -4.12
C ALA A 12 -18.27 5.44 -4.50
N LYS A 13 -17.17 5.32 -5.24
CA LYS A 13 -16.39 6.47 -5.73
C LYS A 13 -17.22 7.38 -6.64
N ALA A 14 -18.00 6.82 -7.56
CA ALA A 14 -18.91 7.57 -8.44
C ALA A 14 -20.00 8.34 -7.67
N ARG A 15 -20.31 7.94 -6.44
CA ARG A 15 -21.22 8.65 -5.52
C ARG A 15 -20.51 9.65 -4.61
N GLY A 16 -19.22 9.89 -4.81
CA GLY A 16 -18.42 10.81 -3.99
C GLY A 16 -18.05 10.24 -2.61
N MET A 17 -18.19 8.93 -2.39
CA MET A 17 -17.75 8.31 -1.15
C MET A 17 -16.23 8.17 -1.15
N LYS A 18 -15.62 8.38 0.02
CA LYS A 18 -14.20 8.06 0.23
C LYS A 18 -14.02 6.55 0.21
N VAL A 19 -13.04 6.08 -0.55
CA VAL A 19 -12.67 4.66 -0.66
C VAL A 19 -11.20 4.51 -0.28
N ALA A 20 -10.92 3.56 0.60
CA ALA A 20 -9.56 3.19 0.97
C ALA A 20 -9.38 1.67 0.92
N PHE A 21 -8.16 1.23 0.64
CA PHE A 21 -7.75 -0.18 0.73
C PHE A 21 -6.73 -0.35 1.85
N ALA A 22 -6.75 -1.51 2.50
CA ALA A 22 -5.85 -1.88 3.58
C ALA A 22 -5.47 -3.37 3.45
N SER A 23 -4.39 -3.78 4.12
CA SER A 23 -4.00 -5.20 4.19
C SER A 23 -4.96 -6.06 5.01
N ASP A 24 -5.72 -5.44 5.91
CA ASP A 24 -6.56 -6.09 6.93
C ASP A 24 -5.72 -6.93 7.89
N ASN A 25 -5.54 -8.22 7.59
CA ASN A 25 -4.83 -9.20 8.41
C ASN A 25 -3.40 -9.44 7.89
N THR A 26 -2.47 -9.80 8.78
CA THR A 26 -1.10 -10.16 8.38
C THR A 26 -0.55 -11.24 9.30
N ARG A 27 -0.22 -12.40 8.72
CA ARG A 27 0.29 -13.59 9.40
C ARG A 27 -0.56 -14.00 10.60
N ASP A 28 -1.88 -14.07 10.41
CA ASP A 28 -2.84 -14.46 11.43
C ASP A 28 -3.80 -15.58 10.94
N PRO A 29 -4.76 -16.06 11.76
CA PRO A 29 -5.66 -17.16 11.39
C PRO A 29 -6.55 -16.91 10.16
N PHE A 30 -6.77 -15.66 9.76
CA PHE A 30 -7.61 -15.30 8.61
C PHE A 30 -6.77 -15.03 7.35
N TYR A 31 -5.54 -14.55 7.52
CA TYR A 31 -4.60 -14.31 6.44
C TYR A 31 -3.18 -14.69 6.86
N ALA A 32 -2.75 -15.90 6.48
CA ALA A 32 -1.48 -16.48 6.93
C ALA A 32 -0.23 -15.83 6.30
N TYR A 33 -0.40 -14.87 5.39
CA TYR A 33 0.68 -14.24 4.63
C TYR A 33 0.73 -12.72 4.90
N GLY A 34 1.58 -11.99 4.16
CA GLY A 34 1.67 -10.53 4.19
C GLY A 34 2.86 -9.99 4.98
N ASP A 35 3.31 -8.79 4.59
CA ASP A 35 4.44 -8.07 5.19
C ASP A 35 4.13 -6.57 5.43
N LEU A 36 2.84 -6.21 5.44
CA LEU A 36 2.34 -4.84 5.59
C LEU A 36 2.76 -3.87 4.46
N ASP A 37 3.09 -4.36 3.27
CA ASP A 37 3.45 -3.51 2.13
C ASP A 37 2.22 -2.93 1.41
N MET A 38 1.96 -1.63 1.62
CA MET A 38 0.87 -0.92 0.94
C MET A 38 1.03 -0.83 -0.58
N VAL A 39 2.24 -1.03 -1.14
CA VAL A 39 2.45 -1.11 -2.58
C VAL A 39 1.91 -2.42 -3.13
N GLU A 40 2.05 -3.52 -2.37
CA GLU A 40 1.40 -4.78 -2.69
C GLU A 40 -0.12 -4.62 -2.64
N VAL A 41 -0.67 -4.05 -1.56
CA VAL A 41 -2.10 -3.81 -1.40
C VAL A 41 -2.68 -3.02 -2.58
N LEU A 42 -2.03 -1.93 -2.99
CA LEU A 42 -2.47 -1.14 -4.14
C LEU A 42 -2.44 -1.95 -5.43
N ARG A 43 -1.38 -2.72 -5.68
CA ARG A 43 -1.24 -3.53 -6.89
C ARG A 43 -2.29 -4.62 -6.98
N GLU A 44 -2.54 -5.32 -5.88
CA GLU A 44 -3.58 -6.36 -5.81
C GLU A 44 -4.97 -5.73 -5.92
N ALA A 45 -5.23 -4.61 -5.25
CA ALA A 45 -6.47 -3.86 -5.40
C ALA A 45 -6.72 -3.46 -6.86
N THR A 46 -5.71 -2.94 -7.57
CA THR A 46 -5.81 -2.60 -9.00
C THR A 46 -6.28 -3.79 -9.84
N ARG A 47 -5.67 -4.97 -9.64
CA ARG A 47 -6.00 -6.19 -10.39
C ARG A 47 -7.35 -6.79 -10.01
N ILE A 48 -7.65 -6.84 -8.71
CA ILE A 48 -8.88 -7.44 -8.18
C ILE A 48 -10.07 -6.54 -8.47
N ALA A 49 -9.94 -5.24 -8.25
CA ALA A 49 -11.02 -4.28 -8.41
C ALA A 49 -11.12 -3.66 -9.81
N HIS A 50 -10.22 -4.01 -10.74
CA HIS A 50 -10.15 -3.39 -12.07
C HIS A 50 -10.07 -1.87 -11.95
N LEU A 51 -9.16 -1.39 -11.11
CA LEU A 51 -8.96 0.05 -10.92
C LEU A 51 -8.27 0.60 -12.16
N ASP A 52 -8.66 1.81 -12.56
CA ASP A 52 -7.91 2.51 -13.59
C ASP A 52 -6.50 2.84 -13.06
N HIS A 53 -5.51 2.69 -13.93
CA HIS A 53 -4.10 2.89 -13.65
C HIS A 53 -3.47 3.80 -14.71
N SER A 54 -4.27 4.70 -15.29
CA SER A 54 -3.81 5.74 -16.21
C SER A 54 -3.38 7.03 -15.50
N GLY A 55 -3.89 7.27 -14.29
CA GLY A 55 -3.60 8.44 -13.45
C GLY A 55 -3.35 8.08 -11.98
N ASP A 56 -3.38 9.09 -11.11
CA ASP A 56 -3.12 8.98 -9.67
C ASP A 56 -4.39 8.80 -8.82
N ASP A 57 -5.56 8.76 -9.46
CA ASP A 57 -6.87 8.79 -8.82
C ASP A 57 -7.07 7.66 -7.79
N TRP A 58 -6.62 6.44 -8.09
CA TRP A 58 -6.72 5.32 -7.16
C TRP A 58 -5.55 5.22 -6.17
N VAL A 59 -4.44 5.90 -6.41
CA VAL A 59 -3.29 5.91 -5.49
C VAL A 59 -3.64 6.62 -4.18
N GLN A 60 -4.54 7.60 -4.22
CA GLN A 60 -5.03 8.28 -3.02
C GLN A 60 -5.74 7.34 -2.04
N SER A 61 -6.31 6.22 -2.53
CA SER A 61 -7.00 5.23 -1.70
C SER A 61 -6.09 4.46 -0.72
N VAL A 62 -4.78 4.56 -0.89
CA VAL A 62 -3.77 4.00 0.04
C VAL A 62 -2.86 5.09 0.64
N LEU A 63 -3.14 6.37 0.37
CA LEU A 63 -2.33 7.52 0.79
C LEU A 63 -3.16 8.59 1.51
N ALA A 64 -3.63 9.63 0.82
CA ALA A 64 -4.27 10.77 1.47
C ALA A 64 -5.68 10.44 1.98
N THR A 65 -6.43 9.58 1.27
CA THR A 65 -7.80 9.21 1.67
C THR A 65 -7.84 8.54 3.06
N PRO A 66 -7.06 7.47 3.33
CA PRO A 66 -7.03 6.88 4.66
C PRO A 66 -6.48 7.83 5.72
N ALA A 67 -5.46 8.65 5.42
CA ALA A 67 -4.97 9.66 6.35
C ALA A 67 -6.09 10.61 6.81
N GLN A 68 -6.89 11.12 5.88
CA GLN A 68 -8.03 11.98 6.20
C GLN A 68 -9.13 11.26 6.98
N MET A 69 -9.43 10.00 6.63
CA MET A 69 -10.45 9.19 7.33
C MET A 69 -10.07 8.94 8.80
N CYS A 70 -8.77 8.77 9.06
CA CYS A 70 -8.24 8.52 10.40
C CYS A 70 -7.87 9.81 11.17
N GLY A 71 -8.08 11.00 10.59
CA GLY A 71 -7.74 12.28 11.24
C GLY A 71 -6.23 12.59 11.28
N PHE A 72 -5.43 11.95 10.44
CA PHE A 72 -4.02 12.24 10.27
C PHE A 72 -3.78 13.35 9.24
N ALA A 73 -2.63 14.02 9.35
CA ALA A 73 -2.16 14.93 8.32
C ALA A 73 -1.96 14.16 7.01
N SER A 74 -2.46 14.71 5.90
CA SER A 74 -2.24 14.09 4.59
C SER A 74 -0.77 14.22 4.18
N PRO A 75 -0.16 13.15 3.62
CA PRO A 75 1.19 13.25 3.05
C PRO A 75 1.19 14.26 1.90
N SER A 76 2.29 14.99 1.75
CA SER A 76 2.42 16.03 0.73
C SER A 76 3.84 16.08 0.18
N LEU A 77 3.94 16.29 -1.14
CA LEU A 77 5.20 16.56 -1.83
C LEU A 77 5.38 18.06 -2.13
N ALA A 78 4.55 18.93 -1.54
CA ALA A 78 4.66 20.37 -1.72
C ALA A 78 5.95 20.93 -1.10
N HIS A 79 6.43 22.05 -1.65
CA HIS A 79 7.58 22.75 -1.08
C HIS A 79 7.31 23.13 0.39
N GLY A 80 8.28 22.85 1.26
CA GLY A 80 8.18 23.08 2.70
C GLY A 80 7.55 21.93 3.50
N ALA A 81 6.99 20.91 2.84
CA ALA A 81 6.57 19.68 3.52
C ALA A 81 7.78 18.82 3.93
N PRO A 82 7.63 17.93 4.94
CA PRO A 82 8.65 16.94 5.26
C PRO A 82 9.01 16.10 4.02
N ALA A 83 10.30 15.82 3.82
CA ALA A 83 10.78 14.97 2.72
C ALA A 83 10.56 13.47 3.04
N ASP A 84 9.28 13.11 3.15
CA ASP A 84 8.77 11.77 3.41
C ASP A 84 8.19 11.19 2.12
N LEU A 85 8.96 10.35 1.42
CA LEU A 85 8.54 9.83 0.12
C LEU A 85 9.13 8.46 -0.21
N VAL A 86 8.49 7.78 -1.15
CA VAL A 86 8.92 6.49 -1.68
C VAL A 86 9.25 6.64 -3.15
N ILE A 87 10.44 6.19 -3.57
CA ILE A 87 10.93 6.27 -4.94
C ILE A 87 10.98 4.86 -5.52
N PHE A 88 10.39 4.69 -6.70
CA PHE A 88 10.28 3.40 -7.38
C PHE A 88 11.17 3.37 -8.62
N ARG A 89 11.64 2.17 -8.99
CA ARG A 89 12.33 1.95 -10.27
C ARG A 89 11.31 1.71 -11.39
N ALA A 90 10.43 2.68 -11.57
CA ALA A 90 9.34 2.67 -12.54
C ALA A 90 9.10 4.09 -13.08
N ARG A 91 8.83 4.17 -14.38
CA ARG A 91 8.56 5.43 -15.11
C ARG A 91 7.09 5.62 -15.43
N THR A 92 6.33 4.53 -15.40
CA THR A 92 4.89 4.50 -15.71
C THR A 92 4.16 3.62 -14.70
N TRP A 93 2.85 3.79 -14.60
CA TRP A 93 1.99 2.90 -13.80
C TRP A 93 2.10 1.44 -14.23
N GLY A 94 2.22 1.18 -15.54
CA GLY A 94 2.45 -0.17 -16.06
C GLY A 94 3.73 -0.79 -15.51
N GLU A 95 4.83 -0.03 -15.48
CA GLU A 95 6.10 -0.48 -14.89
C GLU A 95 5.99 -0.66 -13.37
N LEU A 96 5.29 0.25 -12.68
CA LEU A 96 5.09 0.17 -11.23
C LEU A 96 4.39 -1.13 -10.85
N PHE A 97 3.25 -1.42 -11.50
CA PHE A 97 2.41 -2.58 -11.20
C PHE A 97 2.90 -3.90 -11.81
N ALA A 98 3.91 -3.87 -12.69
CA ALA A 98 4.51 -5.07 -13.26
C ALA A 98 5.41 -5.84 -12.28
N ARG A 99 5.91 -5.18 -11.21
CA ARG A 99 6.86 -5.78 -10.25
C ARG A 99 6.47 -5.51 -8.80
N PRO A 100 7.04 -6.24 -7.83
CA PRO A 100 6.89 -5.94 -6.39
C PRO A 100 7.51 -4.64 -5.92
N GLN A 101 8.50 -4.11 -6.65
CA GLN A 101 9.19 -2.89 -6.24
C GLN A 101 9.78 -2.99 -4.82
N ALA A 102 10.25 -4.19 -4.43
CA ALA A 102 10.92 -4.42 -3.16
C ALA A 102 12.26 -3.65 -3.06
N ASP A 103 12.80 -3.24 -4.21
CA ASP A 103 14.00 -2.44 -4.43
C ASP A 103 13.79 -0.91 -4.30
N ARG A 104 12.59 -0.46 -3.91
CA ARG A 104 12.25 0.97 -3.71
C ARG A 104 13.19 1.71 -2.75
N ILE A 105 13.25 3.04 -2.82
CA ILE A 105 13.91 3.86 -1.80
C ILE A 105 12.82 4.45 -0.92
N VAL A 106 13.00 4.41 0.40
CA VAL A 106 12.09 5.09 1.34
C VAL A 106 12.88 6.17 2.06
N LEU A 107 12.41 7.41 1.95
CA LEU A 107 12.95 8.56 2.66
C LEU A 107 12.02 8.95 3.80
N ARG A 108 12.60 9.22 4.97
CA ARG A 108 11.94 9.86 6.11
C ARG A 108 12.74 11.09 6.50
N ALA A 109 12.10 12.25 6.57
CA ALA A 109 12.75 13.55 6.79
C ALA A 109 13.99 13.76 5.90
N GLY A 110 13.91 13.34 4.63
CA GLY A 110 14.97 13.49 3.64
C GLY A 110 16.13 12.49 3.76
N ARG A 111 16.04 11.53 4.69
CA ARG A 111 17.07 10.50 4.89
C ARG A 111 16.55 9.15 4.43
N GLN A 112 17.35 8.44 3.65
CA GLN A 112 17.04 7.06 3.30
C GLN A 112 17.10 6.18 4.54
N ILE A 113 16.04 5.41 4.77
CA ILE A 113 15.99 4.42 5.86
C ILE A 113 16.48 3.05 5.38
N ASP A 114 16.99 2.26 6.31
CA ASP A 114 17.20 0.83 6.09
C ASP A 114 15.84 0.12 6.02
N ARG A 115 15.74 -0.83 5.09
CA ARG A 115 14.54 -1.63 4.83
C ARG A 115 14.84 -3.13 4.85
N THR A 116 16.03 -3.50 5.30
CA THR A 116 16.41 -4.90 5.48
C THR A 116 15.44 -5.51 6.49
N LEU A 117 14.72 -6.54 6.05
CA LEU A 117 13.84 -7.28 6.93
C LEU A 117 14.69 -8.19 7.83
N PRO A 118 14.28 -8.41 9.09
CA PRO A 118 14.95 -9.36 9.97
C PRO A 118 14.90 -10.78 9.37
N ASP A 119 15.87 -11.61 9.71
CA ASP A 119 15.86 -13.01 9.29
C ASP A 119 14.75 -13.76 10.03
N TYR A 120 14.08 -14.71 9.37
CA TYR A 120 13.07 -15.54 10.03
C TYR A 120 13.63 -16.34 11.20
N ALA A 121 14.92 -16.70 11.16
CA ALA A 121 15.60 -17.38 12.24
C ALA A 121 15.58 -16.59 13.56
N GLU A 122 15.40 -15.26 13.52
CA GLU A 122 15.22 -14.42 14.71
C GLU A 122 13.91 -14.71 15.46
N LEU A 123 12.97 -15.45 14.85
CA LEU A 123 11.68 -15.82 15.43
C LEU A 123 11.61 -17.29 15.85
N ASP A 124 12.65 -18.10 15.61
CA ASP A 124 12.61 -19.55 15.79
C ASP A 124 12.32 -19.97 17.24
N ASP A 125 12.81 -19.22 18.22
CA ASP A 125 12.58 -19.46 19.64
C ASP A 125 11.13 -19.16 20.06
N LEU A 126 10.48 -18.20 19.40
CA LEU A 126 9.07 -17.86 19.61
C LEU A 126 8.09 -18.83 18.94
N MET A 127 8.52 -19.47 17.85
CA MET A 127 7.65 -20.35 17.04
C MET A 127 7.76 -21.84 17.40
N ARG A 128 8.70 -22.22 18.28
CA ARG A 128 8.74 -23.58 18.83
C ARG A 128 7.54 -23.80 19.74
N THR A 129 6.64 -24.68 19.30
CA THR A 129 5.60 -25.25 20.17
C THR A 129 6.28 -26.17 21.17
N ALA A 130 5.91 -26.04 22.45
CA ALA A 130 6.35 -26.95 23.51
C ALA A 130 5.93 -28.40 23.22
#